data_AF-A0AB34K7T1-F1
#
_entry.id   AF-A0AB34K7T1-F1
#
_cell.length_a   1.000
_cell.length_b   1.000
_cell.length_c   1.000
_cell.angle_alpha   90.00
_cell.angle_beta   90.00
_cell.angle_gamma   90.00
#
_symmetry.space_group_name_H-M   'P 1'
#
loop_
_entity.id
_entity.type
_entity.pdbx_description
1 polymer ?
#
loop_
_entity_poly.entity_id
_entity_poly.type
_entity_poly.pdbx_seq_one_letter_code
_entity_poly.pdbx_strand_id
1 'polypeptide(L)'
;MGSLLRTRLPRALSASVAAAGSIAFASYMFNSQPLLQAAEPDSHIFVINGFYMAMREKYTKPGASIHYYLVEWDPSKLSWEEFRSKVLGATDPTTASDSSLRKAIYKNWKALDLKSEPNVGDNGVHASASPFEALAERLNWLGAKLEDDPFGKAMLESGIPKDTIMKWTKDPQVSFEGKKSSLFDLLEDLDYDECLAKAQAIAGVSGKRPAGKMQAFVFLKPHAVTEAAKKLVSSHFAEVGISVYAEGALQSKTIEEEKLIDNHYYAIANKASLSKPAELNPPANKQQEFEAKFDISWKKALADGLVFNAVDGCKRLGIDGATMDKQWGEAKKAGNLVKFGGGFYAGKLPARPKEESSKGWLTALVLSLYALLGK
;
A
#
# COMPACT_ATOMS: atom_id res chain seq x y z
N MET A 1 36.47 -28.22 37.52
CA MET A 1 37.30 -29.43 37.74
C MET A 1 37.07 -30.32 36.52
N GLY A 2 37.87 -30.25 35.44
CA GLY A 2 39.27 -30.69 35.32
C GLY A 2 39.27 -32.19 34.98
N SER A 3 39.93 -32.76 33.98
CA SER A 3 41.02 -32.38 33.07
C SER A 3 41.07 -33.47 31.97
N LEU A 4 41.08 -33.14 30.67
CA LEU A 4 42.22 -33.32 29.74
C LEU A 4 43.23 -34.44 30.09
N LEU A 5 43.50 -35.32 29.12
CA LEU A 5 44.85 -35.80 28.81
C LEU A 5 44.93 -36.38 27.38
N ARG A 6 45.83 -35.77 26.59
CA ARG A 6 46.36 -36.23 25.29
C ARG A 6 47.71 -36.92 25.52
N THR A 7 48.06 -37.89 24.67
CA THR A 7 49.44 -38.25 24.20
C THR A 7 49.27 -39.29 23.07
N ARG A 8 49.52 -39.02 21.77
CA ARG A 8 50.73 -38.86 20.90
C ARG A 8 51.52 -40.15 20.51
N LEU A 9 51.32 -40.58 19.24
CA LEU A 9 52.26 -41.00 18.14
C LEU A 9 53.08 -42.33 18.26
N PRO A 10 53.46 -43.02 17.14
CA PRO A 10 54.18 -42.48 15.96
C PRO A 10 53.83 -43.01 14.53
N ARG A 11 54.53 -42.41 13.53
CA ARG A 11 54.52 -42.54 12.05
C ARG A 11 55.10 -43.84 11.47
N ALA A 12 54.61 -44.28 10.30
CA ALA A 12 55.34 -44.65 9.06
C ALA A 12 54.32 -45.05 7.94
N LEU A 13 54.17 -44.32 6.83
CA LEU A 13 54.88 -44.39 5.52
C LEU A 13 54.56 -45.61 4.62
N SER A 14 53.73 -45.40 3.59
CA SER A 14 53.90 -45.79 2.16
C SER A 14 52.52 -45.72 1.47
N ALA A 15 52.29 -44.74 0.59
CA ALA A 15 52.57 -44.72 -0.85
C ALA A 15 51.36 -45.18 -1.70
N SER A 16 50.98 -44.30 -2.64
CA SER A 16 50.27 -44.58 -3.90
C SER A 16 48.76 -44.82 -3.88
N VAL A 17 47.96 -43.75 -4.02
CA VAL A 17 46.94 -43.62 -5.09
C VAL A 17 46.73 -42.12 -5.37
N ALA A 18 47.57 -41.55 -6.24
CA ALA A 18 47.31 -40.25 -6.86
C ALA A 18 46.92 -40.50 -8.32
N ALA A 19 45.62 -40.64 -8.60
CA ALA A 19 45.02 -40.45 -9.93
C ALA A 19 43.51 -40.83 -9.92
N ALA A 20 42.69 -40.12 -9.15
CA ALA A 20 41.22 -40.18 -9.33
C ALA A 20 40.45 -38.95 -8.81
N GLY A 21 41.14 -37.94 -8.25
CA GLY A 21 40.50 -36.75 -7.65
C GLY A 21 40.40 -35.54 -8.57
N SER A 22 41.10 -35.53 -9.71
CA SER A 22 41.24 -34.32 -10.54
C SER A 22 40.15 -34.13 -11.59
N ILE A 23 39.29 -35.13 -11.80
CA ILE A 23 38.22 -35.06 -12.81
C ILE A 23 36.87 -34.70 -12.18
N ALA A 24 36.64 -35.02 -10.90
CA ALA A 24 35.38 -34.71 -10.22
C ALA A 24 35.26 -33.24 -9.75
N PHE A 25 36.37 -32.53 -9.56
CA PHE A 25 36.35 -31.10 -9.18
C PHE A 25 36.19 -30.16 -10.39
N ALA A 26 36.52 -30.63 -11.60
CA ALA A 26 36.32 -29.87 -12.83
C ALA A 26 34.86 -29.88 -13.30
N SER A 27 34.10 -30.93 -12.98
CA SER A 27 32.67 -31.05 -13.35
C SER A 27 31.71 -30.29 -12.42
N TYR A 28 32.16 -29.87 -11.22
CA TYR A 28 31.34 -29.06 -10.31
C TYR A 28 31.53 -27.55 -10.50
N MET A 29 32.58 -27.13 -11.20
CA MET A 29 32.88 -25.72 -11.51
C MET A 29 32.35 -25.27 -12.89
N PHE A 30 31.79 -26.18 -13.68
CA PHE A 30 31.24 -25.88 -15.01
C PHE A 30 29.71 -25.98 -15.12
N ASN A 31 29.00 -26.24 -14.01
CA ASN A 31 27.54 -26.41 -14.04
C ASN A 31 26.77 -25.51 -13.07
N SER A 32 27.34 -24.35 -12.73
CA SER A 32 26.56 -23.19 -12.32
C SER A 32 26.66 -22.15 -13.42
N GLN A 33 26.02 -22.43 -14.57
CA GLN A 33 25.60 -21.34 -15.42
C GLN A 33 24.80 -20.37 -14.54
N PRO A 34 25.12 -19.07 -14.48
CA PRO A 34 24.12 -18.13 -14.04
C PRO A 34 22.91 -18.41 -14.94
N LEU A 35 21.74 -18.65 -14.34
CA LEU A 35 20.48 -18.53 -15.08
C LEU A 35 20.65 -17.27 -15.91
N LEU A 36 20.62 -17.42 -17.24
CA LEU A 36 20.62 -16.30 -18.18
C LEU A 36 19.48 -15.41 -17.71
N GLN A 37 19.83 -14.39 -16.92
CA GLN A 37 18.93 -13.32 -16.57
C GLN A 37 18.68 -12.69 -17.93
N ALA A 38 17.48 -12.90 -18.48
CA ALA A 38 17.11 -12.33 -19.76
C ALA A 38 17.52 -10.85 -19.71
N ALA A 39 18.31 -10.41 -20.70
CA ALA A 39 18.74 -9.03 -20.79
C ALA A 39 17.49 -8.14 -20.65
N GLU A 40 17.50 -7.21 -19.70
CA GLU A 40 16.39 -6.27 -19.54
C GLU A 40 16.17 -5.56 -20.90
N PRO A 41 14.95 -5.46 -21.44
CA PRO A 41 14.73 -4.62 -22.61
C PRO A 41 15.18 -3.20 -22.26
N ASP A 42 16.16 -2.69 -23.01
CA ASP A 42 17.07 -1.55 -22.75
C ASP A 42 16.43 -0.16 -22.54
N SER A 43 15.24 -0.04 -21.95
CA SER A 43 14.57 1.26 -21.80
C SER A 43 13.61 1.40 -20.63
N HIS A 44 13.17 0.32 -19.97
CA HIS A 44 12.10 0.44 -18.97
C HIS A 44 12.03 -0.68 -17.94
N ILE A 45 11.35 -0.38 -16.84
CA ILE A 45 10.87 -1.35 -15.84
C ILE A 45 9.37 -1.13 -15.61
N PHE A 46 8.72 -2.10 -14.98
CA PHE A 46 7.36 -1.96 -14.47
C PHE A 46 7.40 -1.73 -12.96
N VAL A 47 6.83 -0.62 -12.51
CA VAL A 47 6.72 -0.29 -11.08
C VAL A 47 5.28 -0.44 -10.63
N ILE A 48 5.07 -1.06 -9.48
CA ILE A 48 3.77 -1.19 -8.84
C ILE A 48 3.54 -0.02 -7.90
N ASN A 49 2.42 0.69 -8.09
CA ASN A 49 1.99 1.80 -7.24
C ASN A 49 3.07 2.88 -6.97
N GLY A 50 3.78 3.33 -8.01
CA GLY A 50 4.91 4.27 -7.88
C GLY A 50 4.60 5.60 -7.18
N PHE A 51 3.32 6.01 -7.16
CA PHE A 51 2.86 7.21 -6.45
C PHE A 51 2.88 7.09 -4.91
N TYR A 52 2.93 5.87 -4.37
CA TYR A 52 2.64 5.61 -2.96
C TYR A 52 3.59 6.33 -2.00
N MET A 53 4.89 6.37 -2.32
CA MET A 53 5.89 6.97 -1.43
C MET A 53 5.67 8.48 -1.24
N ALA A 54 5.43 9.22 -2.33
CA ALA A 54 5.12 10.64 -2.25
C ALA A 54 3.79 10.90 -1.54
N MET A 55 2.78 10.04 -1.75
CA MET A 55 1.52 10.11 -1.01
C MET A 55 1.74 9.93 0.50
N ARG A 56 2.51 8.91 0.90
CA ARG A 56 2.85 8.63 2.31
C ARG A 56 3.59 9.80 2.94
N GLU A 57 4.59 10.35 2.26
CA GLU A 57 5.44 11.43 2.75
C GLU A 57 4.65 12.68 3.15
N LYS A 58 3.52 12.97 2.50
CA LYS A 58 2.63 14.08 2.89
C LYS A 58 2.19 14.02 4.35
N TYR A 59 2.07 12.81 4.90
CA TYR A 59 1.62 12.56 6.28
C TYR A 59 2.77 12.34 7.26
N THR A 60 3.91 11.82 6.78
CA THR A 60 5.04 11.42 7.66
C THR A 60 6.19 12.42 7.70
N LYS A 61 6.25 13.39 6.78
CA LYS A 61 7.31 14.40 6.81
C LYS A 61 7.25 15.23 8.11
N PRO A 62 8.40 15.64 8.69
CA PRO A 62 8.43 16.46 9.89
C PRO A 62 7.54 17.71 9.79
N GLY A 63 6.74 17.95 10.83
CA GLY A 63 5.81 19.07 10.90
C GLY A 63 4.47 18.86 10.18
N ALA A 64 4.29 17.75 9.45
CA ALA A 64 2.96 17.35 9.00
C ALA A 64 2.13 16.81 10.17
N SER A 65 0.81 16.94 10.06
CA SER A 65 -0.17 16.40 10.99
C SER A 65 -1.51 16.18 10.29
N ILE A 66 -2.42 15.46 10.94
CA ILE A 66 -3.85 15.52 10.60
C ILE A 66 -4.61 16.12 11.79
N HIS A 67 -5.79 16.67 11.52
CA HIS A 67 -6.78 16.99 12.56
C HIS A 67 -8.03 16.16 12.28
N TYR A 68 -8.37 15.25 13.19
CA TYR A 68 -9.49 14.33 13.04
C TYR A 68 -10.74 14.83 13.77
N TYR A 69 -11.89 14.38 13.28
CA TYR A 69 -13.21 14.55 13.87
C TYR A 69 -13.87 13.19 13.92
N LEU A 70 -14.37 12.82 15.10
CA LEU A 70 -15.33 11.75 15.24
C LEU A 70 -16.72 12.36 15.19
N VAL A 71 -17.48 11.97 14.17
CA VAL A 71 -18.79 12.54 13.90
C VAL A 71 -19.87 11.48 13.99
N GLU A 72 -21.07 11.88 14.39
CA GLU A 72 -22.23 11.00 14.45
C GLU A 72 -23.53 11.68 14.03
N TRP A 73 -24.44 10.88 13.48
CA TRP A 73 -25.80 11.32 13.11
C TRP A 73 -26.80 10.17 13.18
N ASP A 74 -28.09 10.52 13.13
CA ASP A 74 -29.20 9.57 13.10
C ASP A 74 -29.29 8.92 11.70
N PRO A 75 -29.24 7.59 11.58
CA PRO A 75 -29.36 6.89 10.30
C PRO A 75 -30.62 7.25 9.49
N SER A 76 -31.70 7.68 10.14
CA SER A 76 -32.95 8.07 9.46
C SER A 76 -32.90 9.45 8.79
N LYS A 77 -31.84 10.24 9.03
CA LYS A 77 -31.74 11.64 8.57
C LYS A 77 -30.84 11.82 7.36
N LEU A 78 -29.88 10.93 7.17
CA LEU A 78 -28.85 11.07 6.14
C LEU A 78 -28.22 9.69 5.88
N SER A 79 -28.31 9.20 4.64
CA SER A 79 -27.63 7.97 4.27
C SER A 79 -26.11 8.17 4.16
N TRP A 80 -25.34 7.09 4.20
CA TRP A 80 -23.90 7.14 4.05
C TRP A 80 -23.47 7.67 2.67
N GLU A 81 -24.18 7.26 1.61
CA GLU A 81 -23.99 7.78 0.26
C GLU A 81 -24.19 9.30 0.20
N GLU A 82 -25.23 9.82 0.84
CA GLU A 82 -25.48 11.27 0.89
C GLU A 82 -24.46 12.02 1.75
N PHE A 83 -24.02 11.43 2.87
CA PHE A 83 -22.91 11.95 3.66
C PHE A 83 -21.65 12.13 2.79
N ARG A 84 -21.32 11.14 1.96
CA ARG A 84 -20.14 11.25 1.08
C ARG A 84 -20.34 12.15 -0.13
N SER A 85 -21.45 12.03 -0.82
CA SER A 85 -21.69 12.73 -2.08
C SER A 85 -22.09 14.19 -1.87
N LYS A 86 -22.94 14.49 -0.88
CA LYS A 86 -23.52 15.82 -0.64
C LYS A 86 -22.80 16.59 0.47
N VAL A 87 -22.53 15.94 1.61
CA VAL A 87 -21.89 16.63 2.76
C VAL A 87 -20.39 16.78 2.53
N LEU A 88 -19.69 15.68 2.23
CA LEU A 88 -18.24 15.70 2.00
C LEU A 88 -17.90 16.24 0.61
N GLY A 89 -18.55 15.73 -0.43
CA GLY A 89 -18.36 16.11 -1.83
C GLY A 89 -17.43 15.19 -2.61
N ALA A 90 -17.46 15.30 -3.94
CA ALA A 90 -16.64 14.49 -4.84
C ALA A 90 -15.13 14.60 -4.52
N THR A 91 -14.38 13.52 -4.77
CA THR A 91 -12.93 13.48 -4.52
C THR A 91 -12.17 14.55 -5.29
N ASP A 92 -12.59 14.84 -6.53
CA ASP A 92 -12.14 16.02 -7.28
C ASP A 92 -12.98 17.24 -6.86
N PRO A 93 -12.40 18.19 -6.10
CA PRO A 93 -13.13 19.34 -5.59
C PRO A 93 -13.67 20.27 -6.69
N THR A 94 -13.12 20.22 -7.90
CA THR A 94 -13.62 21.03 -9.03
C THR A 94 -15.00 20.56 -9.47
N THR A 95 -15.31 19.27 -9.29
CA THR A 95 -16.58 18.61 -9.64
C THR A 95 -17.53 18.42 -8.46
N ALA A 96 -17.07 18.69 -7.23
CA ALA A 96 -17.87 18.55 -6.03
C ALA A 96 -19.05 19.54 -6.00
N SER A 97 -20.17 19.13 -5.39
CA SER A 97 -21.36 19.97 -5.23
C SER A 97 -21.03 21.28 -4.49
N ASP A 98 -21.67 22.38 -4.89
CA ASP A 98 -21.46 23.72 -4.31
C ASP A 98 -21.74 23.81 -2.82
N SER A 99 -22.60 22.94 -2.29
CA SER A 99 -22.91 22.84 -0.87
C SER A 99 -22.00 21.89 -0.09
N SER A 100 -20.98 21.28 -0.71
CA SER A 100 -20.14 20.26 -0.06
C SER A 100 -18.89 20.84 0.57
N LEU A 101 -18.38 20.15 1.60
CA LEU A 101 -17.20 20.57 2.35
C LEU A 101 -15.93 20.68 1.48
N ARG A 102 -15.69 19.71 0.59
CA ARG A 102 -14.55 19.77 -0.35
C ARG A 102 -14.65 20.96 -1.29
N LYS A 103 -15.86 21.30 -1.75
CA LYS A 103 -16.08 22.47 -2.60
C LYS A 103 -15.91 23.78 -1.83
N ALA A 104 -16.36 23.83 -0.57
CA ALA A 104 -16.14 24.98 0.30
C ALA A 104 -14.65 25.23 0.56
N ILE A 105 -13.88 24.17 0.84
CA ILE A 105 -12.41 24.26 0.98
C ILE A 105 -11.77 24.72 -0.34
N TYR A 106 -12.19 24.15 -1.47
CA TYR A 106 -11.69 24.53 -2.79
C TYR A 106 -11.96 25.99 -3.13
N LYS A 107 -13.19 26.50 -2.96
CA LYS A 107 -13.51 27.89 -3.29
C LYS A 107 -12.78 28.89 -2.39
N ASN A 108 -12.55 28.53 -1.13
CA ASN A 108 -12.03 29.43 -0.11
C ASN A 108 -10.55 29.17 0.27
N TRP A 109 -9.81 28.37 -0.50
CA TRP A 109 -8.50 27.86 -0.09
C TRP A 109 -7.52 28.94 0.39
N LYS A 110 -7.48 30.10 -0.27
CA LYS A 110 -6.65 31.24 0.14
C LYS A 110 -7.09 31.84 1.48
N ALA A 111 -8.39 32.01 1.68
CA ALA A 111 -8.94 32.54 2.93
C ALA A 111 -8.81 31.55 4.09
N LEU A 112 -8.68 30.25 3.77
CA LEU A 112 -8.41 29.17 4.72
C LEU A 112 -6.91 28.97 4.98
N ASP A 113 -6.03 29.81 4.42
CA ASP A 113 -4.57 29.74 4.57
C ASP A 113 -3.94 28.44 4.02
N LEU A 114 -4.54 27.86 2.98
CA LEU A 114 -3.92 26.75 2.24
C LEU A 114 -2.81 27.28 1.33
N LYS A 115 -1.71 26.53 1.24
CA LYS A 115 -0.53 26.91 0.43
C LYS A 115 -0.72 26.76 -1.08
N SER A 116 -1.70 25.97 -1.49
CA SER A 116 -1.98 25.66 -2.89
C SER A 116 -3.46 25.38 -3.07
N GLU A 117 -3.94 25.61 -4.28
CA GLU A 117 -5.29 25.22 -4.68
C GLU A 117 -5.49 23.70 -4.53
N PRO A 118 -6.61 23.25 -3.92
CA PRO A 118 -6.90 21.84 -3.75
C PRO A 118 -7.03 21.09 -5.08
N ASN A 119 -6.62 19.82 -5.08
CA ASN A 119 -6.71 18.91 -6.22
C ASN A 119 -7.20 17.53 -5.76
N VAL A 120 -7.27 16.55 -6.66
CA VAL A 120 -7.76 15.19 -6.35
C VAL A 120 -7.01 14.53 -5.17
N GLY A 121 -5.69 14.70 -5.08
CA GLY A 121 -4.89 14.14 -3.98
C GLY A 121 -4.98 14.97 -2.70
N ASP A 122 -4.85 16.28 -2.85
CA ASP A 122 -4.91 17.28 -1.80
C ASP A 122 -6.27 18.00 -1.83
N ASN A 123 -7.32 17.27 -1.49
CA ASN A 123 -8.72 17.71 -1.57
C ASN A 123 -9.30 18.21 -0.23
N GLY A 124 -8.45 18.68 0.68
CA GLY A 124 -8.84 19.18 2.00
C GLY A 124 -9.12 18.10 3.04
N VAL A 125 -10.12 17.24 2.80
CA VAL A 125 -10.73 16.40 3.82
C VAL A 125 -10.95 14.95 3.37
N HIS A 126 -10.69 14.03 4.29
CA HIS A 126 -11.03 12.61 4.23
C HIS A 126 -12.24 12.30 5.11
N ALA A 127 -13.07 11.34 4.71
CA ALA A 127 -14.04 10.69 5.59
C ALA A 127 -14.18 9.22 5.24
N SER A 128 -14.52 8.40 6.24
CA SER A 128 -14.79 6.97 6.11
C SER A 128 -15.79 6.65 4.99
N ALA A 129 -15.53 5.57 4.25
CA ALA A 129 -16.33 5.15 3.10
C ALA A 129 -17.54 4.25 3.43
N SER A 130 -17.58 3.72 4.66
CA SER A 130 -18.69 2.89 5.19
C SER A 130 -18.63 2.83 6.73
N PRO A 131 -19.68 2.33 7.41
CA PRO A 131 -19.62 2.04 8.86
C PRO A 131 -18.46 1.11 9.23
N PHE A 132 -18.16 0.12 8.38
CA PHE A 132 -17.06 -0.81 8.59
C PHE A 132 -15.69 -0.15 8.45
N GLU A 133 -15.50 0.70 7.45
CA GLU A 133 -14.26 1.45 7.31
C GLU A 133 -14.08 2.47 8.42
N ALA A 134 -15.17 3.07 8.92
CA ALA A 134 -15.11 3.96 10.07
C ALA A 134 -14.63 3.22 11.34
N LEU A 135 -15.09 1.98 11.55
CA LEU A 135 -14.55 1.09 12.58
C LEU A 135 -13.05 0.86 12.34
N ALA A 136 -12.65 0.37 11.16
CA ALA A 136 -11.26 0.07 10.84
C ALA A 136 -10.33 1.28 11.05
N GLU A 137 -10.80 2.48 10.69
CA GLU A 137 -10.09 3.74 10.89
C GLU A 137 -9.96 4.11 12.36
N ARG A 138 -11.00 3.98 13.18
CA ARG A 138 -10.88 4.26 14.64
C ARG A 138 -9.94 3.28 15.34
N LEU A 139 -9.96 2.00 14.94
CA LEU A 139 -9.01 0.99 15.44
C LEU A 139 -7.57 1.38 15.08
N ASN A 140 -7.36 1.81 13.84
CA ASN A 140 -6.04 2.17 13.35
C ASN A 140 -5.54 3.49 13.94
N TRP A 141 -6.25 4.58 13.72
CA TRP A 141 -5.81 5.94 14.02
C TRP A 141 -5.85 6.30 15.50
N LEU A 142 -6.78 5.71 16.27
CA LEU A 142 -7.02 6.08 17.67
C LEU A 142 -6.72 4.94 18.65
N GLY A 143 -6.27 3.79 18.16
CA GLY A 143 -6.03 2.61 19.00
C GLY A 143 -7.29 2.09 19.69
N ALA A 144 -8.49 2.40 19.16
CA ALA A 144 -9.75 1.94 19.72
C ALA A 144 -9.79 0.40 19.75
N LYS A 145 -10.37 -0.16 20.81
CA LYS A 145 -10.58 -1.61 20.90
C LYS A 145 -11.87 -1.97 20.19
N LEU A 146 -11.85 -3.07 19.44
CA LEU A 146 -13.02 -3.58 18.73
C LEU A 146 -14.23 -3.75 19.66
N GLU A 147 -13.98 -4.25 20.87
CA GLU A 147 -15.00 -4.51 21.88
C GLU A 147 -15.55 -3.27 22.55
N ASP A 148 -14.90 -2.11 22.39
CA ASP A 148 -15.35 -0.84 22.95
C ASP A 148 -16.03 0.03 21.88
N ASP A 149 -15.71 -0.19 20.60
CA ASP A 149 -16.29 0.51 19.46
C ASP A 149 -17.78 0.16 19.25
N PRO A 150 -18.68 1.14 19.06
CA PRO A 150 -20.11 0.85 18.88
C PRO A 150 -20.43 -0.07 17.68
N PHE A 151 -19.81 0.17 16.52
CA PHE A 151 -20.02 -0.68 15.35
C PHE A 151 -19.28 -2.02 15.49
N GLY A 152 -18.13 -2.02 16.17
CA GLY A 152 -17.38 -3.22 16.51
C GLY A 152 -18.17 -4.19 17.39
N LYS A 153 -18.82 -3.68 18.45
CA LYS A 153 -19.77 -4.44 19.28
C LYS A 153 -20.92 -4.99 18.45
N ALA A 154 -21.52 -4.16 17.59
CA ALA A 154 -22.63 -4.58 16.73
C ALA A 154 -22.24 -5.72 15.76
N MET A 155 -21.04 -5.66 15.19
CA MET A 155 -20.48 -6.74 14.36
C MET A 155 -20.31 -8.05 15.14
N LEU A 156 -19.83 -7.98 16.39
CA LEU A 156 -19.69 -9.15 17.26
C LEU A 156 -21.06 -9.74 17.62
N GLU A 157 -22.04 -8.91 17.99
CA GLU A 157 -23.42 -9.31 18.26
C GLU A 157 -24.14 -9.87 17.02
N SER A 158 -23.69 -9.45 15.84
CA SER A 158 -24.12 -9.99 14.54
C SER A 158 -23.57 -11.39 14.26
N GLY A 159 -22.79 -11.97 15.18
CA GLY A 159 -22.24 -13.31 15.09
C GLY A 159 -20.94 -13.41 14.28
N ILE A 160 -20.34 -12.28 13.89
CA ILE A 160 -19.12 -12.26 13.10
C ILE A 160 -17.93 -12.43 14.06
N PRO A 161 -17.09 -13.46 13.90
CA PRO A 161 -15.97 -13.70 14.80
C PRO A 161 -14.97 -12.55 14.79
N LYS A 162 -14.44 -12.19 15.97
CA LYS A 162 -13.41 -11.15 16.13
C LYS A 162 -12.25 -11.28 15.13
N ASP A 163 -11.70 -12.49 14.96
CA ASP A 163 -10.59 -12.73 14.04
C ASP A 163 -10.95 -12.44 12.59
N THR A 164 -12.20 -12.71 12.20
CA THR A 164 -12.72 -12.37 10.87
C THR A 164 -12.79 -10.85 10.70
N ILE A 165 -13.36 -10.13 11.68
CA ILE A 165 -13.45 -8.67 11.68
C ILE A 165 -12.04 -8.04 11.57
N MET A 166 -11.09 -8.52 12.37
CA MET A 166 -9.73 -7.98 12.37
C MET A 166 -9.02 -8.22 11.04
N LYS A 167 -9.19 -9.39 10.40
CA LYS A 167 -8.65 -9.67 9.06
C LYS A 167 -9.28 -8.75 8.02
N TRP A 168 -10.56 -8.48 8.15
CA TRP A 168 -11.33 -7.62 7.26
C TRP A 168 -10.87 -6.16 7.26
N THR A 169 -10.30 -5.66 8.36
CA THR A 169 -9.71 -4.29 8.41
C THR A 169 -8.56 -4.06 7.42
N LYS A 170 -8.04 -5.11 6.80
CA LYS A 170 -6.96 -5.05 5.79
C LYS A 170 -7.48 -5.12 4.35
N ASP A 171 -8.79 -4.97 4.15
CA ASP A 171 -9.47 -5.03 2.87
C ASP A 171 -9.12 -6.31 2.06
N PRO A 172 -9.40 -7.51 2.59
CA PRO A 172 -9.12 -8.74 1.88
C PRO A 172 -10.04 -8.91 0.67
N GLN A 173 -9.59 -9.69 -0.29
CA GLN A 173 -10.45 -10.16 -1.37
C GLN A 173 -11.36 -11.27 -0.84
N VAL A 174 -12.68 -11.09 -0.91
CA VAL A 174 -13.69 -12.06 -0.48
C VAL A 174 -14.51 -12.54 -1.67
N SER A 175 -15.02 -13.77 -1.58
CA SER A 175 -15.96 -14.33 -2.56
C SER A 175 -17.39 -14.10 -2.08
N PHE A 176 -18.18 -13.37 -2.85
CA PHE A 176 -19.58 -13.08 -2.57
C PHE A 176 -20.39 -13.12 -3.87
N GLU A 177 -21.53 -13.83 -3.85
CA GLU A 177 -22.41 -14.01 -5.03
C GLU A 177 -21.67 -14.45 -6.31
N GLY A 178 -20.73 -15.39 -6.15
CA GLY A 178 -19.95 -15.94 -7.27
C GLY A 178 -18.88 -15.01 -7.84
N LYS A 179 -18.66 -13.83 -7.25
CA LYS A 179 -17.62 -12.87 -7.65
C LYS A 179 -16.59 -12.68 -6.53
N LYS A 180 -15.34 -12.45 -6.92
CA LYS A 180 -14.26 -12.06 -6.00
C LYS A 180 -14.10 -10.54 -6.05
N SER A 181 -14.19 -9.87 -4.90
CA SER A 181 -14.09 -8.42 -4.78
C SER A 181 -13.35 -8.02 -3.51
N SER A 182 -12.91 -6.76 -3.43
CA SER A 182 -12.51 -6.14 -2.17
C SER A 182 -13.69 -6.14 -1.19
N LEU A 183 -13.41 -6.34 0.10
CA LEU A 183 -14.42 -6.25 1.13
C LEU A 183 -14.91 -4.81 1.30
N PHE A 184 -14.00 -3.84 1.28
CA PHE A 184 -14.36 -2.43 1.40
C PHE A 184 -15.27 -2.01 0.25
N ASP A 185 -14.94 -2.39 -0.99
CA ASP A 185 -15.80 -2.15 -2.16
C ASP A 185 -17.21 -2.77 -1.99
N LEU A 186 -17.34 -3.90 -1.30
CA LEU A 186 -18.64 -4.52 -1.05
C LEU A 186 -19.45 -3.79 0.03
N LEU A 187 -18.80 -3.15 0.98
CA LEU A 187 -19.44 -2.47 2.11
C LEU A 187 -19.54 -0.94 1.92
N GLU A 188 -18.89 -0.40 0.90
CA GLU A 188 -18.87 1.02 0.54
C GLU A 188 -20.29 1.57 0.39
N ASP A 189 -20.51 2.78 0.91
CA ASP A 189 -21.76 3.56 0.82
C ASP A 189 -23.01 2.90 1.43
N LEU A 190 -22.87 1.75 2.09
CA LEU A 190 -23.97 1.10 2.80
C LEU A 190 -24.29 1.79 4.12
N ASP A 191 -25.57 1.85 4.43
CA ASP A 191 -26.07 2.30 5.72
C ASP A 191 -25.82 1.25 6.83
N TYR A 192 -25.93 1.68 8.09
CA TYR A 192 -25.59 0.87 9.28
C TYR A 192 -26.14 -0.56 9.26
N ASP A 193 -27.46 -0.74 9.11
CA ASP A 193 -28.08 -2.08 9.12
C ASP A 193 -27.74 -2.89 7.87
N GLU A 194 -27.69 -2.24 6.70
CA GLU A 194 -27.33 -2.88 5.43
C GLU A 194 -25.88 -3.37 5.44
N CYS A 195 -24.98 -2.59 6.03
CA CYS A 195 -23.59 -2.94 6.22
C CYS A 195 -23.46 -4.18 7.12
N LEU A 196 -24.18 -4.23 8.25
CA LEU A 196 -24.23 -5.42 9.12
C LEU A 196 -24.83 -6.63 8.40
N ALA A 197 -25.94 -6.45 7.67
CA ALA A 197 -26.62 -7.53 6.95
C ALA A 197 -25.70 -8.13 5.87
N LYS A 198 -25.03 -7.28 5.09
CA LYS A 198 -24.10 -7.74 4.06
C LYS A 198 -22.85 -8.38 4.66
N ALA A 199 -22.33 -7.83 5.76
CA ALA A 199 -21.24 -8.43 6.51
C ALA A 199 -21.61 -9.84 7.04
N GLN A 200 -22.82 -10.03 7.58
CA GLN A 200 -23.32 -11.34 7.99
C GLN A 200 -23.36 -12.33 6.82
N ALA A 201 -23.91 -11.89 5.67
CA ALA A 201 -24.00 -12.72 4.47
C ALA A 201 -22.62 -13.14 3.95
N ILE A 202 -21.64 -12.21 3.92
CA ILE A 202 -20.25 -12.51 3.52
C ILE A 202 -19.59 -13.48 4.50
N ALA A 203 -19.83 -13.33 5.81
CA ALA A 203 -19.28 -14.23 6.83
C ALA A 203 -20.00 -15.60 6.89
N GLY A 204 -21.18 -15.75 6.26
CA GLY A 204 -21.99 -16.95 6.36
C GLY A 204 -22.54 -17.20 7.76
N VAL A 205 -22.82 -16.12 8.51
CA VAL A 205 -23.31 -16.17 9.89
C VAL A 205 -24.69 -15.53 10.01
N SER A 206 -25.37 -15.84 11.11
CA SER A 206 -26.62 -15.21 11.51
C SER A 206 -26.49 -14.71 12.95
N GLY A 207 -27.07 -13.55 13.24
CA GLY A 207 -27.04 -12.94 14.57
C GLY A 207 -27.94 -11.73 14.63
N LYS A 208 -27.96 -11.05 15.78
CA LYS A 208 -28.74 -9.81 15.95
C LYS A 208 -28.09 -8.71 15.12
N ARG A 209 -28.88 -7.83 14.52
CA ARG A 209 -28.40 -6.54 14.01
C ARG A 209 -28.89 -5.44 14.93
N PRO A 210 -28.12 -5.09 15.97
CA PRO A 210 -28.55 -4.07 16.92
C PRO A 210 -28.60 -2.71 16.22
N ALA A 211 -29.56 -1.87 16.57
CA ALA A 211 -29.61 -0.50 16.08
C ALA A 211 -28.44 0.33 16.63
N GLY A 212 -27.97 1.31 15.86
CA GLY A 212 -26.90 2.23 16.25
C GLY A 212 -26.96 3.55 15.49
N LYS A 213 -26.08 4.48 15.83
CA LYS A 213 -25.90 5.73 15.08
C LYS A 213 -24.95 5.51 13.91
N MET A 214 -25.06 6.34 12.88
CA MET A 214 -23.98 6.47 11.91
C MET A 214 -22.81 7.18 12.58
N GLN A 215 -21.60 6.64 12.44
CA GLN A 215 -20.39 7.22 13.03
C GLN A 215 -19.22 7.14 12.05
N ALA A 216 -18.69 8.29 11.62
CA ALA A 216 -17.56 8.37 10.70
C ALA A 216 -16.30 8.92 11.37
N PHE A 217 -15.15 8.47 10.90
CA PHE A 217 -13.86 9.09 11.16
C PHE A 217 -13.55 10.03 9.99
N VAL A 218 -13.37 11.31 10.30
CA VAL A 218 -13.09 12.37 9.33
C VAL A 218 -11.76 12.99 9.70
N PHE A 219 -10.94 13.40 8.74
CA PHE A 219 -9.78 14.23 9.07
C PHE A 219 -9.44 15.25 7.98
N LEU A 220 -8.96 16.41 8.41
CA LEU A 220 -8.25 17.35 7.54
C LEU A 220 -6.90 16.74 7.16
N LYS A 221 -6.66 16.64 5.86
CA LYS A 221 -5.38 16.20 5.31
C LYS A 221 -4.28 17.21 5.64
N PRO A 222 -2.99 16.81 5.68
CA PRO A 222 -1.91 17.67 6.17
C PRO A 222 -1.79 19.04 5.50
N HIS A 223 -2.12 19.16 4.21
CA HIS A 223 -2.07 20.43 3.49
C HIS A 223 -3.16 21.44 3.92
N ALA A 224 -4.22 20.98 4.58
CA ALA A 224 -5.40 21.76 4.96
C ALA A 224 -5.57 21.90 6.48
N VAL A 225 -4.58 21.49 7.28
CA VAL A 225 -4.64 21.68 8.74
C VAL A 225 -4.31 23.14 9.07
N THR A 226 -5.34 23.98 9.11
CA THR A 226 -5.30 25.38 9.55
C THR A 226 -6.46 25.64 10.51
N GLU A 227 -6.36 26.66 11.37
CA GLU A 227 -7.46 27.00 12.30
C GLU A 227 -8.74 27.39 11.54
N ALA A 228 -8.60 28.09 10.41
CA ALA A 228 -9.73 28.47 9.57
C ALA A 228 -10.41 27.25 8.94
N ALA A 229 -9.65 26.29 8.42
CA ALA A 229 -10.19 25.04 7.89
C ALA A 229 -10.85 24.20 8.98
N LYS A 230 -10.25 24.11 10.18
CA LYS A 230 -10.85 23.39 11.30
C LYS A 230 -12.22 23.94 11.67
N LYS A 231 -12.33 25.27 11.79
CA LYS A 231 -13.59 25.94 12.07
C LYS A 231 -14.62 25.70 10.97
N LEU A 232 -14.22 25.79 9.70
CA LEU A 232 -15.11 25.51 8.57
C LEU A 232 -15.70 24.10 8.65
N VAL A 233 -14.87 23.08 8.94
CA VAL A 233 -15.34 21.68 9.05
C VAL A 233 -16.36 21.54 10.18
N SER A 234 -16.07 22.07 11.38
CA SER A 234 -16.99 21.97 12.52
C SER A 234 -18.31 22.72 12.27
N SER A 235 -18.25 23.91 11.67
CA SER A 235 -19.45 24.67 11.28
C SER A 235 -20.28 23.92 10.24
N HIS A 236 -19.63 23.36 9.22
CA HIS A 236 -20.30 22.62 8.15
C HIS A 236 -21.08 21.42 8.69
N PHE A 237 -20.47 20.63 9.59
CA PHE A 237 -21.17 19.50 10.20
C PHE A 237 -22.35 19.93 11.07
N ALA A 238 -22.19 20.97 11.88
CA ALA A 238 -23.29 21.49 12.69
C ALA A 238 -24.47 21.98 11.84
N GLU A 239 -24.20 22.67 10.73
CA GLU A 239 -25.22 23.18 9.81
C GLU A 239 -26.07 22.07 9.17
N VAL A 240 -25.48 20.90 8.91
CA VAL A 240 -26.18 19.74 8.34
C VAL A 240 -26.69 18.75 9.41
N GLY A 241 -26.65 19.12 10.68
CA GLY A 241 -27.16 18.30 11.79
C GLY A 241 -26.29 17.10 12.16
N ILE A 242 -25.00 17.11 11.79
CA ILE A 242 -24.01 16.11 12.18
C ILE A 242 -23.28 16.59 13.44
N SER A 243 -23.22 15.74 14.47
CA SER A 243 -22.57 16.08 15.74
C SER A 243 -21.11 15.65 15.73
N VAL A 244 -20.19 16.57 16.03
CA VAL A 244 -18.79 16.24 16.36
C VAL A 244 -18.73 15.90 17.85
N TYR A 245 -18.46 14.64 18.20
CA TYR A 245 -18.43 14.20 19.61
C TYR A 245 -17.01 14.09 20.18
N ALA A 246 -15.99 14.05 19.31
CA ALA A 246 -14.59 14.17 19.69
C ALA A 246 -13.76 14.68 18.50
N GLU A 247 -12.64 15.33 18.78
CA GLU A 247 -11.67 15.75 17.77
C GLU A 247 -10.26 15.77 18.38
N GLY A 248 -9.24 15.82 17.53
CA GLY A 248 -7.86 15.87 17.98
C GLY A 248 -6.86 15.95 16.84
N ALA A 249 -5.58 16.05 17.20
CA ALA A 249 -4.48 16.13 16.24
C ALA A 249 -3.54 14.93 16.37
N LEU A 250 -3.06 14.41 15.25
CA LEU A 250 -2.02 13.38 15.20
C LEU A 250 -0.84 13.91 14.39
N GLN A 251 0.34 13.89 15.00
CA GLN A 251 1.56 14.41 14.40
C GLN A 251 2.24 13.35 13.52
N SER A 252 2.95 13.81 12.50
CA SER A 252 3.76 13.00 11.58
C SER A 252 4.60 11.91 12.27
N LYS A 253 5.22 12.24 13.41
CA LYS A 253 5.99 11.29 14.21
C LYS A 253 5.17 10.06 14.60
N THR A 254 4.00 10.26 15.21
CA THR A 254 3.08 9.17 15.59
C THR A 254 2.60 8.42 14.36
N ILE A 255 2.22 9.14 13.30
CA ILE A 255 1.74 8.55 12.04
C ILE A 255 2.81 7.62 11.44
N GLU A 256 4.08 8.01 11.49
CA GLU A 256 5.20 7.22 11.01
C GLU A 256 5.54 6.03 11.90
N GLU A 257 5.70 6.26 13.21
CA GLU A 257 6.10 5.23 14.19
C GLU A 257 5.05 4.10 14.26
N GLU A 258 3.77 4.44 14.24
CA GLU A 258 2.66 3.50 14.30
C GLU A 258 2.16 3.04 12.92
N LYS A 259 2.78 3.55 11.84
CA LYS A 259 2.43 3.23 10.45
C LYS A 259 0.96 3.49 10.11
N LEU A 260 0.37 4.55 10.69
CA LEU A 260 -1.07 4.81 10.64
C LEU A 260 -1.55 5.01 9.20
N ILE A 261 -0.82 5.80 8.40
CA ILE A 261 -1.18 6.04 7.00
C ILE A 261 -0.93 4.81 6.12
N ASP A 262 0.10 4.01 6.43
CA ASP A 262 0.37 2.75 5.75
C ASP A 262 -0.75 1.75 5.99
N ASN A 263 -1.25 1.65 7.22
CA ASN A 263 -2.37 0.80 7.59
C ASN A 263 -3.71 1.29 7.03
N HIS A 264 -3.94 2.59 6.99
CA HIS A 264 -5.13 3.17 6.39
C HIS A 264 -5.21 2.86 4.89
N TYR A 265 -4.09 2.92 4.17
CA TYR A 265 -3.98 2.50 2.77
C TYR A 265 -3.33 1.13 2.61
N TYR A 266 -3.61 0.17 3.50
CA TYR A 266 -2.88 -1.09 3.58
C TYR A 266 -2.79 -1.85 2.25
N ALA A 267 -3.90 -1.95 1.51
CA ALA A 267 -3.92 -2.65 0.23
C ALA A 267 -2.96 -2.06 -0.82
N ILE A 268 -2.75 -0.74 -0.80
CA ILE A 268 -1.81 -0.02 -1.68
C ILE A 268 -0.39 -0.13 -1.11
N ALA A 269 -0.23 0.17 0.18
CA ALA A 269 1.03 0.18 0.89
C ALA A 269 1.74 -1.17 0.80
N ASN A 270 1.03 -2.25 1.13
CA ASN A 270 1.55 -3.61 1.08
C ASN A 270 2.12 -3.95 -0.31
N LYS A 271 1.41 -3.59 -1.39
CA LYS A 271 1.86 -3.85 -2.77
C LYS A 271 3.02 -2.93 -3.21
N ALA A 272 3.09 -1.73 -2.65
CA ALA A 272 4.11 -0.74 -3.00
C ALA A 272 5.43 -0.96 -2.24
N SER A 273 5.40 -1.58 -1.05
CA SER A 273 6.57 -1.65 -0.17
C SER A 273 6.89 -3.01 0.46
N LEU A 274 5.90 -3.89 0.68
CA LEU A 274 6.10 -5.12 1.46
C LEU A 274 6.14 -6.37 0.58
N SER A 275 5.10 -6.58 -0.24
CA SER A 275 5.00 -7.76 -1.10
C SER A 275 5.99 -7.70 -2.25
N LYS A 276 6.52 -8.86 -2.62
CA LYS A 276 7.33 -9.01 -3.82
C LYS A 276 6.44 -9.16 -5.04
N PRO A 277 6.82 -8.63 -6.21
CA PRO A 277 6.02 -8.72 -7.43
C PRO A 277 5.56 -10.14 -7.80
N ALA A 278 6.40 -11.16 -7.54
CA ALA A 278 6.06 -12.56 -7.78
C ALA A 278 4.96 -13.12 -6.86
N GLU A 279 4.69 -12.48 -5.73
CA GLU A 279 3.61 -12.84 -4.79
C GLU A 279 2.27 -12.21 -5.21
N LEU A 280 2.31 -11.24 -6.13
CA LEU A 280 1.16 -10.50 -6.58
C LEU A 280 0.55 -11.17 -7.81
N ASN A 281 -0.75 -11.46 -7.71
CA ASN A 281 -1.51 -12.17 -8.73
C ASN A 281 -2.63 -11.27 -9.27
N PRO A 282 -2.36 -10.43 -10.28
CA PRO A 282 -3.41 -9.68 -10.97
C PRO A 282 -4.47 -10.63 -11.55
N PRO A 283 -5.75 -10.23 -11.65
CA PRO A 283 -6.78 -11.01 -12.33
C PRO A 283 -6.39 -11.39 -13.76
N ALA A 284 -6.84 -12.55 -14.26
CA ALA A 284 -6.42 -13.07 -15.57
C ALA A 284 -6.75 -12.11 -16.74
N ASN A 285 -7.96 -11.53 -16.75
CA ASN A 285 -8.36 -10.52 -17.73
C ASN A 285 -7.45 -9.27 -17.66
N LYS A 286 -6.98 -8.92 -16.46
CA LYS A 286 -6.08 -7.79 -16.24
C LYS A 286 -4.63 -8.07 -16.64
N GLN A 287 -4.19 -9.33 -16.58
CA GLN A 287 -2.92 -9.74 -17.18
C GLN A 287 -2.97 -9.66 -18.71
N GLN A 288 -4.10 -10.02 -19.33
CA GLN A 288 -4.31 -9.87 -20.78
C GLN A 288 -4.31 -8.40 -21.20
N GLU A 289 -4.95 -7.51 -20.43
CA GLU A 289 -4.88 -6.05 -20.68
C GLU A 289 -3.44 -5.52 -20.59
N PHE A 290 -2.64 -6.02 -19.65
CA PHE A 290 -1.22 -5.66 -19.54
C PHE A 290 -0.40 -6.11 -20.74
N GLU A 291 -0.60 -7.36 -21.17
CA GLU A 291 0.08 -7.93 -22.33
C GLU A 291 -0.28 -7.17 -23.61
N ALA A 292 -1.58 -6.94 -23.86
CA ALA A 292 -2.04 -6.18 -25.01
C ALA A 292 -1.50 -4.75 -25.04
N LYS A 293 -1.25 -4.15 -23.86
CA LYS A 293 -0.79 -2.77 -23.75
C LYS A 293 0.72 -2.62 -23.89
N PHE A 294 1.49 -3.56 -23.36
CA PHE A 294 2.94 -3.44 -23.24
C PHE A 294 3.72 -4.44 -24.09
N ASP A 295 3.03 -5.31 -24.82
CA ASP A 295 3.61 -6.33 -25.68
C ASP A 295 4.53 -7.31 -24.92
N ILE A 296 4.17 -7.59 -23.67
CA ILE A 296 4.86 -8.53 -22.79
C ILE A 296 3.88 -9.09 -21.77
N SER A 297 3.80 -10.41 -21.65
CA SER A 297 2.94 -11.04 -20.64
C SER A 297 3.43 -10.73 -19.22
N TRP A 298 2.51 -10.66 -18.26
CA TRP A 298 2.86 -10.45 -16.84
C TRP A 298 3.88 -11.48 -16.33
N LYS A 299 3.68 -12.76 -16.70
CA LYS A 299 4.57 -13.86 -16.35
C LYS A 299 5.97 -13.67 -16.95
N LYS A 300 6.07 -13.21 -18.19
CA LYS A 300 7.37 -12.92 -18.83
C LYS A 300 8.05 -11.72 -18.19
N ALA A 301 7.33 -10.63 -17.92
CA ALA A 301 7.90 -9.46 -17.24
C ALA A 301 8.46 -9.82 -15.85
N LEU A 302 7.79 -10.71 -15.10
CA LEU A 302 8.31 -11.26 -13.85
C LEU A 302 9.56 -12.13 -14.05
N ALA A 303 9.53 -13.06 -15.02
CA ALA A 303 10.65 -13.95 -15.31
C ALA A 303 11.90 -13.19 -15.77
N ASP A 304 11.71 -12.11 -16.52
CA ASP A 304 12.77 -11.21 -17.00
C ASP A 304 13.24 -10.22 -15.91
N GLY A 305 12.65 -10.25 -14.71
CA GLY A 305 13.05 -9.39 -13.59
C GLY A 305 12.73 -7.91 -13.77
N LEU A 306 11.72 -7.58 -14.59
CA LEU A 306 11.35 -6.21 -14.95
C LEU A 306 10.35 -5.56 -14.01
N VAL A 307 9.69 -6.34 -13.14
CA VAL A 307 8.63 -5.84 -12.26
C VAL A 307 9.19 -5.59 -10.87
N PHE A 308 8.90 -4.41 -10.32
CA PHE A 308 9.31 -3.97 -8.99
C PHE A 308 8.12 -3.40 -8.23
N ASN A 309 8.09 -3.56 -6.91
CA ASN A 309 7.26 -2.68 -6.08
C ASN A 309 7.89 -1.26 -6.05
N ALA A 310 7.16 -0.26 -5.57
CA ALA A 310 7.65 1.13 -5.57
C ALA A 310 9.00 1.29 -4.84
N VAL A 311 9.17 0.66 -3.67
CA VAL A 311 10.40 0.76 -2.87
C VAL A 311 11.60 0.12 -3.59
N ASP A 312 11.43 -1.09 -4.10
CA ASP A 312 12.48 -1.79 -4.86
C ASP A 312 12.76 -1.08 -6.20
N GLY A 313 11.73 -0.48 -6.82
CA GLY A 313 11.84 0.33 -8.03
C GLY A 313 12.66 1.59 -7.81
N CYS A 314 12.41 2.33 -6.73
CA CYS A 314 13.24 3.48 -6.31
C CYS A 314 14.70 3.08 -6.15
N LYS A 315 14.95 1.96 -5.46
CA LYS A 315 16.31 1.41 -5.29
C LYS A 315 16.97 1.03 -6.61
N ARG A 316 16.24 0.37 -7.52
CA ARG A 316 16.73 -0.03 -8.86
C ARG A 316 17.07 1.17 -9.74
N LEU A 317 16.30 2.25 -9.63
CA LEU A 317 16.48 3.47 -10.43
C LEU A 317 17.45 4.47 -9.78
N GLY A 318 17.79 4.30 -8.49
CA GLY A 318 18.60 5.26 -7.74
C GLY A 318 17.89 6.58 -7.50
N ILE A 319 16.57 6.55 -7.30
CA ILE A 319 15.72 7.74 -7.12
C ILE A 319 14.96 7.69 -5.80
N ASP A 320 14.49 8.84 -5.34
CA ASP A 320 13.61 8.96 -4.18
C ASP A 320 12.12 8.87 -4.56
N GLY A 321 11.25 8.89 -3.53
CA GLY A 321 9.80 8.79 -3.73
C GLY A 321 9.20 9.96 -4.50
N ALA A 322 9.73 11.17 -4.34
CA ALA A 322 9.27 12.36 -5.06
C ALA A 322 9.58 12.26 -6.56
N THR A 323 10.80 11.83 -6.91
CA THR A 323 11.20 11.61 -8.30
C THR A 323 10.43 10.44 -8.92
N MET A 324 10.17 9.37 -8.16
CA MET A 324 9.31 8.26 -8.59
C MET A 324 7.89 8.73 -8.91
N ASP A 325 7.26 9.54 -8.06
CA ASP A 325 5.91 10.06 -8.29
C ASP A 325 5.85 10.98 -9.51
N LYS A 326 6.90 11.78 -9.74
CA LYS A 326 7.02 12.57 -10.98
C LYS A 326 7.03 11.69 -12.22
N GLN A 327 7.89 10.66 -12.26
CA GLN A 327 7.94 9.71 -13.38
C GLN A 327 6.63 8.94 -13.54
N TRP A 328 5.99 8.57 -12.43
CA TRP A 328 4.66 7.96 -12.42
C TRP A 328 3.60 8.87 -13.06
N GLY A 329 3.62 10.16 -12.72
CA GLY A 329 2.74 11.17 -13.31
C GLY A 329 2.95 11.35 -14.82
N GLU A 330 4.19 11.33 -15.28
CA GLU A 330 4.54 11.35 -16.71
C GLU A 330 4.05 10.09 -17.42
N ALA A 331 4.25 8.91 -16.81
CA ALA A 331 3.74 7.64 -17.33
C ALA A 331 2.20 7.63 -17.40
N LYS A 332 1.52 8.17 -16.39
CA LYS A 332 0.05 8.32 -16.41
C LYS A 332 -0.41 9.17 -17.59
N LYS A 333 0.22 10.32 -17.83
CA LYS A 333 -0.11 11.22 -18.95
C LYS A 333 0.16 10.58 -20.31
N ALA A 334 1.23 9.79 -20.40
CA ALA A 334 1.55 9.00 -21.60
C ALA A 334 0.65 7.76 -21.78
N GLY A 335 -0.31 7.53 -20.88
CA GLY A 335 -1.17 6.34 -20.93
C GLY A 335 -0.43 5.05 -20.63
N ASN A 336 0.69 5.08 -19.92
CA ASN A 336 1.58 3.95 -19.63
C ASN A 336 1.29 3.26 -18.29
N LEU A 337 0.02 3.28 -17.84
CA LEU A 337 -0.43 2.58 -16.63
C LEU A 337 -1.50 1.53 -16.95
N VAL A 338 -1.51 0.45 -16.18
CA VAL A 338 -2.60 -0.54 -16.13
C VAL A 338 -3.15 -0.61 -14.71
N LYS A 339 -4.47 -0.60 -14.58
CA LYS A 339 -5.17 -0.86 -13.30
C LYS A 339 -5.57 -2.33 -13.24
N PHE A 340 -4.99 -3.07 -12.31
CA PHE A 340 -5.31 -4.47 -12.06
C PHE A 340 -6.50 -4.66 -11.13
N GLY A 341 -6.84 -3.66 -10.31
CA GLY A 341 -7.95 -3.74 -9.35
C GLY A 341 -7.79 -2.74 -8.21
N GLY A 342 -8.60 -2.87 -7.16
CA GLY A 342 -8.56 -2.02 -5.96
C GLY A 342 -7.13 -1.79 -5.44
N GLY A 343 -6.66 -0.54 -5.55
CA GLY A 343 -5.32 -0.15 -5.10
C GLY A 343 -4.14 -0.86 -5.78
N PHE A 344 -4.32 -1.50 -6.93
CA PHE A 344 -3.25 -2.25 -7.63
C PHE A 344 -3.05 -1.74 -9.06
N TYR A 345 -1.94 -1.04 -9.26
CA TYR A 345 -1.56 -0.44 -10.55
C TYR A 345 -0.14 -0.82 -10.91
N ALA A 346 0.12 -1.01 -12.20
CA ALA A 346 1.46 -1.15 -12.75
C ALA A 346 1.72 -0.03 -13.77
N GLY A 347 2.90 0.57 -13.70
CA GLY A 347 3.34 1.62 -14.62
C GLY A 347 4.64 1.26 -15.32
N LYS A 348 4.70 1.47 -16.63
CA LYS A 348 5.93 1.34 -17.42
C LYS A 348 6.74 2.62 -17.28
N LEU A 349 7.87 2.55 -16.57
CA LEU A 349 8.75 3.68 -16.27
C LEU A 349 10.09 3.53 -16.99
N PRO A 350 10.70 4.64 -17.45
CA PRO A 350 12.01 4.58 -18.08
C PRO A 350 13.08 4.10 -17.10
N ALA A 351 14.00 3.26 -17.58
CA ALA A 351 15.12 2.75 -16.81
C ALA A 351 16.39 2.74 -17.65
N ARG A 352 17.51 3.17 -17.05
CA ARG A 352 18.84 2.98 -17.67
C ARG A 352 19.29 1.52 -17.51
N PRO A 353 20.10 1.00 -18.46
CA PRO A 353 20.76 -0.29 -18.29
C PRO A 353 21.51 -0.33 -16.95
N LYS A 354 21.54 -1.49 -16.31
CA LYS A 354 22.45 -1.69 -15.17
C LYS A 354 23.87 -1.50 -15.72
N GLU A 355 24.67 -0.59 -15.13
CA GLU A 355 26.10 -0.62 -15.40
C GLU A 355 26.61 -2.00 -14.99
N GLU A 356 26.99 -2.83 -15.97
CA GLU A 356 27.75 -4.04 -15.68
C GLU A 356 29.00 -3.60 -14.93
N SER A 357 29.20 -4.09 -13.70
CA SER A 357 30.37 -3.73 -12.93
C SER A 357 31.61 -4.28 -13.65
N SER A 358 32.24 -3.45 -14.46
CA SER A 358 33.48 -3.72 -15.16
C SER A 358 34.68 -3.95 -14.20
N LYS A 359 34.45 -3.94 -12.89
CA LYS A 359 35.48 -4.20 -11.87
C LYS A 359 35.70 -5.69 -11.59
N GLY A 360 34.73 -6.56 -11.87
CA GLY A 360 34.83 -8.01 -11.58
C GLY A 360 35.59 -8.81 -12.66
N TRP A 361 35.33 -8.53 -13.94
CA TRP A 361 36.02 -9.21 -15.04
C TRP A 361 37.51 -8.83 -15.11
N LEU A 362 37.85 -7.55 -14.91
CA LEU A 362 39.24 -7.08 -14.90
C LEU A 362 40.06 -7.72 -13.77
N THR A 363 39.49 -7.94 -12.58
CA THR A 363 40.20 -8.64 -11.49
C THR A 363 40.38 -10.13 -11.77
N ALA A 364 39.37 -10.80 -12.33
CA ALA A 364 39.47 -12.22 -12.70
C ALA A 364 40.45 -12.45 -13.87
N LEU A 365 40.52 -11.53 -14.83
CA LEU A 365 41.41 -11.59 -15.98
C LEU A 365 42.85 -11.23 -15.60
N VAL A 366 43.04 -10.26 -14.70
CA VAL A 366 44.36 -9.91 -14.14
C VAL A 366 44.90 -11.04 -13.26
N LEU A 367 44.05 -11.68 -12.42
CA LEU A 367 44.47 -12.81 -11.59
C LEU A 367 44.80 -14.06 -12.41
N SER A 368 44.09 -14.31 -13.52
CA SER A 368 44.39 -15.44 -14.41
C SER A 368 45.63 -15.19 -15.28
N LEU A 369 45.90 -13.96 -15.72
CA LEU A 369 47.17 -13.59 -16.37
C LEU A 369 48.37 -13.67 -15.41
N TYR A 370 48.20 -13.31 -14.13
CA TYR A 370 49.26 -13.45 -13.11
C TYR A 370 49.59 -14.92 -12.82
N ALA A 371 48.60 -15.81 -12.88
CA ALA A 371 48.79 -17.26 -12.72
C ALA A 371 49.44 -17.93 -13.93
N LEU A 372 49.33 -17.34 -15.13
CA LEU A 372 49.95 -17.83 -16.37
C LEU A 372 51.37 -17.30 -16.60
N LEU A 373 51.73 -16.16 -16.01
CA LEU A 373 53.02 -15.48 -16.22
C LEU A 373 53.96 -15.54 -15.01
N GLY A 374 53.57 -16.21 -13.92
CA GLY A 374 54.42 -16.42 -12.75
C GLY A 374 55.45 -17.54 -12.94
N LYS A 375 56.65 -17.17 -13.42
CA LYS A 375 57.94 -17.74 -13.03
C LYS A 375 58.82 -16.64 -12.46
#